data_AF-A0A920K9N2-F1
#
_entry.id   AF-A0A920K9N2-F1
#
_cell.length_a   1.000
_cell.length_b   1.000
_cell.length_c   1.000
_cell.angle_alpha   90.00
_cell.angle_beta   90.00
_cell.angle_gamma   90.00
#
_symmetry.space_group_name_H-M   'P 1'
#
loop_
_entity.id
_entity.type
_entity.pdbx_description
1 polymer ?
#
loop_
_entity_poly.entity_id
_entity_poly.type
_entity_poly.pdbx_seq_one_letter_code
_entity_poly.pdbx_strand_id
1 'polypeptide(L)'
;MMEAGYGSLICTGNTAAHRGRAGYAAFAPTKAAQRILAQSIAREAGPKGVHVAYVTIDAVIDLRWTRKRYPDKPDDFFIKPEEIADEVFHVANQSKGAWSFDVEIRPHAENW
;
A
#
# COMPACT_ATOMS: atom_id res chain seq x y z
N MET A 1 -15.87 -3.06 -13.69
CA MET A 1 -14.45 -3.00 -14.11
C MET A 1 -14.15 -4.09 -15.14
N MET A 2 -14.20 -5.38 -14.80
CA MET A 2 -13.92 -6.46 -15.78
C MET A 2 -14.83 -6.41 -17.02
N GLU A 3 -16.15 -6.28 -16.84
CA GLU A 3 -17.10 -6.12 -17.97
C GLU A 3 -16.82 -4.85 -18.79
N ALA A 4 -16.26 -3.81 -18.16
CA ALA A 4 -15.92 -2.56 -18.84
C ALA A 4 -14.57 -2.62 -19.57
N GLY A 5 -13.70 -3.60 -19.28
CA GLY A 5 -12.37 -3.73 -19.89
C GLY A 5 -11.32 -2.70 -19.39
N TYR A 6 -11.66 -1.94 -18.35
CA TYR A 6 -10.77 -0.96 -17.71
C TYR A 6 -11.11 -0.75 -16.23
N GLY A 7 -10.13 -0.23 -15.49
CA GLY A 7 -10.25 0.16 -14.09
C GLY A 7 -9.00 -0.19 -13.29
N SER A 8 -8.91 0.35 -12.08
CA SER A 8 -7.79 0.13 -11.17
C SER A 8 -8.31 -0.21 -9.77
N LEU A 9 -7.75 -1.25 -9.15
CA LEU A 9 -8.01 -1.67 -7.77
C LEU A 9 -6.73 -1.56 -6.97
N ILE A 10 -6.68 -0.59 -6.05
CA ILE A 10 -5.49 -0.35 -5.21
C ILE A 10 -5.78 -0.84 -3.79
N CYS A 11 -4.95 -1.76 -3.31
CA CYS A 11 -4.99 -2.26 -1.94
C CYS A 11 -3.84 -1.64 -1.15
N THR A 12 -4.13 -0.93 -0.06
CA THR A 12 -3.08 -0.39 0.82
C THR A 12 -2.77 -1.33 1.97
N GLY A 13 -1.50 -1.49 2.28
CA GLY A 13 -0.97 -2.37 3.31
C GLY A 13 0.18 -1.78 4.09
N ASN A 14 0.90 -2.64 4.81
CA ASN A 14 2.13 -2.32 5.51
C ASN A 14 3.08 -3.52 5.49
N THR A 15 4.27 -3.37 6.04
CA THR A 15 5.32 -4.41 5.99
C THR A 15 4.96 -5.73 6.66
N ALA A 16 3.94 -5.77 7.52
CA ALA A 16 3.45 -7.02 8.11
C ALA A 16 2.81 -7.96 7.07
N ALA A 17 2.50 -7.47 5.86
CA ALA A 17 2.06 -8.30 4.75
C ALA A 17 3.16 -9.19 4.16
N HIS A 18 4.43 -8.84 4.39
CA HIS A 18 5.59 -9.48 3.76
C HIS A 18 6.40 -10.34 4.72
N ARG A 19 6.36 -10.04 6.02
CA ARG A 19 7.16 -10.72 7.05
C ARG A 19 6.46 -10.77 8.41
N GLY A 20 6.82 -11.78 9.20
CA GLY A 20 6.43 -11.86 10.61
C GLY A 20 7.22 -10.89 11.50
N ARG A 21 6.61 -10.46 12.60
CA ARG A 21 7.25 -9.66 13.66
C ARG A 21 6.78 -10.16 15.03
N ALA A 22 7.69 -10.23 16.00
CA ALA A 22 7.33 -10.56 17.38
C ALA A 22 6.22 -9.62 17.89
N GLY A 23 5.16 -10.19 18.49
CA GLY A 23 3.99 -9.44 18.96
C GLY A 23 2.90 -9.16 17.91
N TYR A 24 3.08 -9.57 16.65
CA TYR A 24 2.13 -9.28 15.56
C TYR A 24 1.35 -10.53 15.06
N ALA A 25 1.31 -11.62 15.85
CA ALA A 25 0.71 -12.89 15.43
C ALA A 25 -0.78 -12.78 15.01
N ALA A 26 -1.56 -11.91 15.67
CA ALA A 26 -2.96 -11.69 15.32
C ALA A 26 -3.15 -10.71 14.13
N PHE A 27 -2.11 -9.97 13.75
CA PHE A 27 -2.20 -8.90 12.76
C PHE A 27 -1.55 -9.28 11.42
N ALA A 28 -0.30 -9.76 11.45
CA ALA A 28 0.47 -10.04 10.24
C ALA A 28 -0.22 -11.04 9.28
N PRO A 29 -0.83 -12.15 9.75
CA PRO A 29 -1.53 -13.08 8.86
C PRO A 29 -2.68 -12.41 8.09
N THR A 30 -3.39 -11.46 8.71
CA THR A 30 -4.50 -10.75 8.05
C THR A 30 -4.00 -9.87 6.91
N LYS A 31 -2.85 -9.21 7.11
CA LYS A 31 -2.21 -8.37 6.08
C LYS A 31 -1.60 -9.20 4.95
N ALA A 32 -0.98 -10.34 5.28
CA ALA A 32 -0.48 -11.28 4.30
C ALA A 32 -1.63 -11.86 3.44
N ALA A 33 -2.75 -12.26 4.07
CA ALA A 33 -3.93 -12.73 3.36
C ALA A 33 -4.52 -11.67 2.43
N GLN A 34 -4.59 -10.40 2.86
CA GLN A 34 -5.03 -9.29 2.02
C GLN A 34 -4.15 -9.13 0.77
N ARG A 35 -2.81 -9.18 0.93
CA ARG A 35 -1.88 -9.08 -0.20
C ARG A 35 -1.99 -10.25 -1.15
N ILE A 36 -2.09 -11.48 -0.63
CA ILE A 36 -2.27 -12.69 -1.44
C ILE A 36 -3.59 -12.64 -2.21
N LEU A 37 -4.68 -12.17 -1.60
CA LEU A 37 -5.95 -11.96 -2.29
C LEU A 37 -5.80 -10.95 -3.43
N ALA A 38 -5.14 -9.82 -3.20
CA ALA A 38 -4.88 -8.83 -4.25
C ALA A 38 -4.05 -9.42 -5.40
N GLN A 39 -3.06 -10.28 -5.12
CA GLN A 39 -2.30 -10.99 -6.14
C GLN A 39 -3.17 -11.93 -6.98
N SER A 40 -4.07 -12.69 -6.34
CA SER A 40 -5.01 -13.57 -7.06
C SER A 40 -5.92 -12.76 -7.98
N ILE A 41 -6.47 -11.64 -7.50
CA ILE A 41 -7.31 -10.75 -8.31
C ILE A 41 -6.50 -10.15 -9.46
N ALA A 42 -5.25 -9.73 -9.23
CA ALA A 42 -4.36 -9.20 -10.28
C ALA A 42 -4.16 -10.19 -11.42
N ARG A 43 -3.95 -11.48 -11.09
CA ARG A 43 -3.74 -12.55 -12.07
C ARG A 43 -5.01 -12.87 -12.86
N GLU A 44 -6.17 -12.78 -12.23
CA GLU A 44 -7.45 -13.06 -12.88
C GLU A 44 -7.98 -11.88 -13.70
N ALA A 45 -7.90 -10.67 -13.16
CA ALA A 45 -8.52 -9.46 -13.71
C ALA A 45 -7.56 -8.64 -14.59
N GLY A 46 -6.25 -8.80 -14.42
CA GLY A 46 -5.21 -8.14 -15.24
C GLY A 46 -5.39 -8.38 -16.74
N PRO A 47 -5.49 -9.63 -17.21
CA PRO A 47 -5.76 -9.94 -18.62
C PRO A 47 -7.09 -9.38 -19.14
N LYS A 48 -8.02 -9.05 -18.25
CA LYS A 48 -9.34 -8.45 -18.55
C LYS A 48 -9.32 -6.91 -18.49
N GLY A 49 -8.14 -6.30 -18.37
CA GLY A 49 -7.96 -4.86 -18.42
C GLY A 49 -8.08 -4.12 -17.08
N VAL A 50 -8.03 -4.84 -15.95
CA VAL A 50 -8.06 -4.22 -14.60
C VAL A 50 -6.66 -4.19 -13.99
N HIS A 51 -6.14 -3.00 -13.70
CA HIS A 51 -4.91 -2.85 -12.94
C HIS A 51 -5.17 -3.17 -11.48
N VAL A 52 -4.38 -4.06 -10.88
CA VAL A 52 -4.45 -4.32 -9.44
C VAL A 52 -3.06 -4.11 -8.85
N ALA A 53 -2.98 -3.29 -7.82
CA ALA A 53 -1.72 -3.00 -7.12
C ALA A 53 -1.89 -3.08 -5.61
N TYR A 54 -0.79 -3.37 -4.94
CA TYR A 54 -0.64 -3.39 -3.50
C TYR A 54 0.40 -2.34 -3.09
N VAL A 55 -0.08 -1.27 -2.44
CA VAL A 55 0.77 -0.17 -1.96
C VAL A 55 1.10 -0.41 -0.49
N THR A 56 2.34 -0.79 -0.22
CA THR A 56 2.89 -0.94 1.12
C THR A 56 3.27 0.43 1.65
N ILE A 57 2.61 0.86 2.73
CA ILE A 57 2.92 2.12 3.41
C ILE A 57 3.72 1.76 4.67
N ASP A 58 5.05 1.87 4.59
CA ASP A 58 5.94 1.60 5.71
C ASP A 58 6.31 2.90 6.41
N ALA A 59 5.33 3.45 7.12
CA ALA A 59 5.40 4.79 7.69
C ALA A 59 4.38 4.99 8.81
N VAL A 60 4.60 6.01 9.63
CA VAL A 60 3.55 6.59 10.46
C VAL A 60 2.90 7.73 9.67
N ILE A 61 1.61 7.61 9.36
CA ILE A 61 0.87 8.64 8.60
C ILE A 61 0.60 9.85 9.49
N ASP A 62 0.77 11.06 8.98
CA ASP A 62 0.53 12.32 9.69
C ASP A 62 -0.98 12.55 9.92
N LEU A 63 -1.45 12.12 11.09
CA LEU A 63 -2.85 12.18 11.50
C LEU A 63 -2.89 12.66 12.95
N ARG A 64 -4.01 13.30 13.35
CA ARG A 64 -4.16 13.84 14.71
C ARG A 64 -3.82 12.83 15.82
N TRP A 65 -4.21 11.57 15.66
CA TRP A 65 -3.96 10.54 16.67
C TRP A 65 -2.55 9.95 16.62
N THR A 66 -1.88 9.91 15.46
CA THR A 66 -0.49 9.46 15.37
C THR A 66 0.44 10.53 15.94
N ARG A 67 0.16 11.81 15.69
CA ARG A 67 0.83 12.94 16.36
C ARG A 67 0.67 12.89 17.87
N LYS A 68 -0.54 12.59 18.37
CA LYS A 68 -0.75 12.38 19.81
C LYS A 68 0.02 11.18 20.37
N ARG A 69 0.18 10.12 19.57
CA ARG A 69 0.93 8.90 19.97
C ARG A 69 2.45 9.09 19.94
N TYR A 70 2.94 10.00 19.09
CA TYR A 70 4.35 10.29 18.87
C TYR A 70 4.61 11.80 18.97
N PRO A 71 4.39 12.44 20.14
CA PRO A 71 4.43 13.89 20.28
C PRO A 71 5.83 14.49 20.09
N ASP A 72 6.88 13.72 20.40
CA ASP A 72 8.27 14.18 20.35
C ASP A 72 8.95 13.89 19.00
N LYS A 73 8.23 13.32 18.03
CA LYS A 73 8.79 13.01 16.72
C LYS A 73 8.76 14.25 15.81
N PRO A 74 9.86 14.52 15.07
CA PRO A 74 9.92 15.62 14.11
C PRO A 74 8.94 15.39 12.95
N ASP A 75 8.65 16.43 12.16
CA ASP A 75 7.69 16.35 11.06
C ASP A 75 8.07 15.34 9.97
N ASP A 76 9.37 15.21 9.67
CA ASP A 76 9.90 14.28 8.67
C ASP A 76 9.83 12.79 9.08
N PHE A 77 9.46 12.49 10.32
CA PHE A 77 9.12 11.14 10.77
C PHE A 77 7.79 10.66 10.19
N PHE A 78 6.86 11.58 9.88
CA PHE A 78 5.53 11.26 9.41
C PHE A 78 5.44 11.39 7.90
N ILE A 79 4.77 10.44 7.25
CA ILE A 79 4.40 10.59 5.84
C ILE A 79 3.10 11.39 5.74
N LYS A 80 3.00 12.30 4.77
CA LYS A 80 1.77 13.08 4.60
C LYS A 80 0.72 12.28 3.81
N PRO A 81 -0.58 12.37 4.16
CA PRO A 81 -1.65 11.76 3.39
C PRO A 81 -1.63 12.13 1.90
N GLU A 82 -1.26 13.37 1.57
CA GLU A 82 -1.20 13.86 0.20
C GLU A 82 -0.11 13.15 -0.61
N GLU A 83 1.05 12.90 -0.01
CA GLU A 83 2.17 12.17 -0.64
C GLU A 83 1.80 10.70 -0.92
N ILE A 84 1.03 10.08 -0.02
CA ILE A 84 0.45 8.74 -0.25
C ILE A 84 -0.54 8.79 -1.41
N ALA A 85 -1.41 9.80 -1.42
CA ALA A 85 -2.44 9.94 -2.44
C ALA A 85 -1.84 10.17 -3.84
N ASP A 86 -0.78 10.97 -3.94
CA ASP A 86 -0.07 11.22 -5.19
C ASP A 86 0.50 9.92 -5.79
N GLU A 87 1.15 9.09 -4.97
CA GLU A 87 1.68 7.81 -5.46
C GLU A 87 0.56 6.82 -5.80
N VAL A 88 -0.49 6.75 -4.98
CA VAL A 88 -1.67 5.91 -5.29
C VAL A 88 -2.33 6.36 -6.60
N PHE A 89 -2.42 7.67 -6.84
CA PHE A 89 -2.97 8.24 -8.07
C PHE A 89 -2.08 7.93 -9.27
N HIS A 90 -0.77 8.08 -9.13
CA HIS A 90 0.20 7.71 -10.16
C HIS A 90 0.06 6.22 -10.53
N VAL A 91 0.10 5.32 -9.54
CA VAL A 91 -0.05 3.88 -9.75
C VAL A 91 -1.37 3.56 -10.44
N ALA A 92 -2.49 4.12 -9.96
CA ALA A 92 -3.80 3.87 -10.55
C ALA A 92 -3.93 4.31 -12.02
N ASN A 93 -3.07 5.24 -12.48
CA ASN A 93 -3.06 5.78 -13.83
C ASN A 93 -1.88 5.28 -14.69
N GLN A 94 -1.12 4.27 -14.23
CA GLN A 94 -0.05 3.67 -15.03
C GLN A 94 -0.57 3.13 -16.36
N SER A 95 0.24 3.30 -17.40
CA SER A 95 -0.06 2.69 -18.70
C SER A 95 -0.12 1.16 -18.58
N LYS A 96 -1.02 0.52 -19.35
CA LYS A 96 -1.21 -0.95 -19.34
C LYS A 96 0.06 -1.76 -19.59
N GLY A 97 1.06 -1.17 -20.27
CA GLY A 97 2.35 -1.81 -20.56
C GLY A 97 3.33 -1.85 -19.37
N ALA A 98 3.02 -1.16 -18.26
CA ALA A 98 3.94 -0.98 -17.14
C ALA A 98 3.24 -1.00 -15.77
N TRP A 99 2.21 -1.85 -15.61
CA TRP A 99 1.50 -1.99 -14.34
C TRP A 99 2.39 -2.58 -13.24
N SER A 100 2.58 -1.81 -12.17
CA SER A 100 3.19 -2.26 -10.92
C SER A 100 2.18 -3.03 -10.10
N PHE A 101 2.58 -4.18 -9.56
CA PHE A 101 1.81 -4.89 -8.53
C PHE A 101 2.25 -4.47 -7.12
N ASP A 102 3.51 -4.68 -6.75
CA ASP A 102 4.03 -4.25 -5.45
C ASP A 102 4.65 -2.86 -5.57
N VAL A 103 4.15 -1.92 -4.77
CA VAL A 103 4.68 -0.56 -4.62
C VAL A 103 4.92 -0.33 -3.14
N GLU A 104 6.04 0.28 -2.79
CA GLU A 104 6.40 0.52 -1.40
C GLU A 104 6.81 1.97 -1.21
N ILE A 105 6.17 2.63 -0.25
CA ILE A 105 6.43 4.03 0.10
C ILE A 105 6.82 4.15 1.57
N ARG A 106 7.79 5.01 1.85
CA ARG A 106 8.34 5.27 3.19
C ARG A 106 8.94 6.69 3.26
N PRO A 107 8.93 7.35 4.43
CA PRO A 107 9.70 8.55 4.67
C PRO A 107 11.19 8.29 4.48
N HIS A 108 11.93 9.30 4.05
CA HIS A 108 13.39 9.20 3.84
C HIS A 108 14.17 8.92 5.15
N ALA A 109 13.59 9.27 6.31
CA ALA A 109 14.21 9.10 7.62
C ALA A 109 13.86 7.75 8.30
N GLU A 110 13.17 6.85 7.60
CA GLU A 110 12.80 5.51 8.09
C GLU A 110 14.03 4.57 8.07
N ASN A 111 14.20 3.75 9.11
CA ASN A 111 15.30 2.79 9.23
C ASN A 111 14.80 1.37 8.93
N TRP A 112 15.18 0.85 7.77
CA TRP A 112 14.73 -0.44 7.20
C TRP A 112 15.50 -1.66 7.71
#